data_AF-V4BHJ1-F1
#
_entry.id   AF-V4BHJ1-F1
#
_cell.length_a   1.000
_cell.length_b   1.000
_cell.length_c   1.000
_cell.angle_alpha   90.00
_cell.angle_beta   90.00
_cell.angle_gamma   90.00
#
_symmetry.space_group_name_H-M   'P 1'
#
loop_
_entity.id
_entity.type
_entity.pdbx_description
1 polymer ?
#
loop_
_entity_poly.entity_id
_entity_poly.type
_entity_poly.pdbx_seq_one_letter_code
_entity_poly.pdbx_strand_id
1 'polypeptide(L)'
;MKIVFLKWKRKKYLILGAVIILIFFYVINFTSLKHSQTDFSYLRLPNDNLPELTQTNLEELPDSGLDKIPRIIHQTWKTADIPDLYIDWIKSWHTLNPDWEYWFWTDENTRAFIAQKYPWFLDVFDNYPEPIRRADSMRYFILYEFGGVYVDLDMENLKSLSPLIKKYYCFLGQEPYVHPMIDSNFEHLPINAIMGCRKGHPFMKLLMDQLPKFSNMWHVLDSTGPHFMRLWFKDYKKYNYNAEHENGTFLTPPEWFFPFVDPVKIKDFHAKCSKYDSLLHHQKRACQFIKEYNGVPSNLKHAFTNHHWIHTYFISRYSLQPPRNIHSIVPSVKIWKP
;
A
#
# COMPACT_ATOMS: atom_id res chain seq x y z
N MET A 1 -42.39 16.25 -55.25
CA MET A 1 -41.88 16.70 -53.93
C MET A 1 -41.58 15.56 -52.94
N LYS A 2 -42.44 14.52 -52.79
CA LYS A 2 -42.24 13.41 -51.83
C LYS A 2 -40.98 12.53 -52.06
N ILE A 3 -40.58 12.28 -53.31
CA ILE A 3 -39.44 11.40 -53.66
C ILE A 3 -38.08 11.99 -53.24
N VAL A 4 -37.91 13.31 -53.37
CA VAL A 4 -36.68 14.01 -52.97
C VAL A 4 -36.51 14.01 -51.45
N PHE A 5 -37.61 14.16 -50.72
CA PHE A 5 -37.63 14.13 -49.25
C PHE A 5 -37.28 12.74 -48.69
N LEU A 6 -37.77 11.67 -49.33
CA LEU A 6 -37.40 10.29 -48.98
C LEU A 6 -35.91 10.02 -49.25
N LYS A 7 -35.37 10.46 -50.40
CA LYS A 7 -33.94 10.31 -50.72
C LYS A 7 -33.04 11.05 -49.71
N TRP A 8 -33.45 12.23 -49.27
CA TRP A 8 -32.72 13.01 -48.27
C TRP A 8 -32.74 12.39 -46.88
N LYS A 9 -33.91 11.91 -46.41
CA LYS A 9 -34.00 11.13 -45.16
C LYS A 9 -33.13 9.87 -45.21
N ARG A 10 -33.16 9.13 -46.32
CA ARG A 10 -32.34 7.92 -46.50
C ARG A 10 -30.84 8.22 -46.49
N LYS A 11 -30.41 9.33 -47.11
CA LYS A 11 -29.01 9.79 -47.07
C LYS A 11 -28.57 10.20 -45.67
N LYS A 12 -29.46 10.85 -44.89
CA LYS A 12 -29.22 11.15 -43.47
C LYS A 12 -29.07 9.91 -42.60
N TYR A 13 -29.93 8.91 -42.77
CA TYR A 13 -29.80 7.64 -42.03
C TYR A 13 -28.53 6.87 -42.39
N LEU A 14 -28.09 6.91 -43.65
CA LEU A 14 -26.82 6.31 -44.08
C LEU A 14 -25.60 7.02 -43.46
N ILE A 15 -25.61 8.36 -43.43
CA ILE A 15 -24.54 9.15 -42.78
C ILE A 15 -24.51 8.88 -41.27
N LEU A 16 -25.68 8.87 -40.62
CA LEU A 16 -25.78 8.58 -39.19
C LEU A 16 -25.30 7.15 -38.87
N GLY A 17 -25.67 6.17 -39.69
CA GLY A 17 -25.17 4.80 -39.57
C GLY A 17 -23.65 4.69 -39.72
N ALA A 18 -23.07 5.40 -40.69
CA ALA A 18 -21.61 5.44 -40.87
C ALA A 18 -20.87 6.10 -39.69
N VAL A 19 -21.42 7.19 -39.13
CA VAL A 19 -20.87 7.84 -37.94
C VAL A 19 -20.93 6.92 -36.72
N ILE A 20 -22.04 6.21 -36.50
CA ILE A 20 -22.17 5.24 -35.41
C ILE A 20 -21.14 4.10 -35.57
N ILE A 21 -20.96 3.56 -36.78
CA ILE A 21 -19.95 2.51 -37.04
C ILE A 21 -18.54 3.01 -36.76
N LEU A 22 -18.19 4.24 -37.17
CA LEU A 22 -16.89 4.84 -36.88
C LEU A 22 -16.66 5.04 -35.37
N ILE A 23 -17.68 5.47 -34.63
CA ILE A 23 -17.62 5.58 -33.17
C ILE A 23 -17.41 4.20 -32.54
N PHE A 24 -18.16 3.17 -32.98
CA PHE A 24 -17.97 1.81 -32.48
C PHE A 24 -16.57 1.27 -32.79
N PHE A 25 -16.08 1.47 -34.00
CA PHE A 25 -14.74 1.05 -34.40
C PHE A 25 -13.66 1.79 -33.58
N TYR A 26 -13.83 3.09 -33.34
CA TYR A 26 -12.95 3.86 -32.47
C TYR A 26 -12.97 3.34 -31.03
N VAL A 27 -14.16 3.09 -30.47
CA VAL A 27 -14.32 2.55 -29.11
C VAL A 27 -13.67 1.17 -28.99
N ILE A 28 -13.89 0.27 -29.94
CA ILE A 28 -13.31 -1.09 -29.95
C ILE A 28 -11.78 -1.04 -30.08
N ASN A 29 -11.24 -0.22 -30.98
CA ASN A 29 -9.79 -0.09 -31.10
C ASN A 29 -9.17 0.56 -29.86
N PHE A 30 -9.83 1.55 -29.28
CA PHE A 30 -9.36 2.21 -28.07
C PHE A 30 -9.36 1.24 -26.88
N THR A 31 -10.41 0.44 -26.70
CA THR A 31 -10.45 -0.59 -25.65
C THR A 31 -9.43 -1.69 -25.91
N SER A 32 -9.26 -2.13 -27.16
CA SER A 32 -8.23 -3.10 -27.55
C SER A 32 -6.82 -2.60 -27.27
N LEU A 33 -6.51 -1.34 -27.62
CA LEU A 33 -5.22 -0.70 -27.33
C LEU A 33 -4.99 -0.61 -25.82
N LYS A 34 -6.00 -0.22 -25.05
CA LYS A 34 -5.91 -0.16 -23.59
C LYS A 34 -5.64 -1.54 -22.99
N HIS A 35 -6.33 -2.58 -23.47
CA HIS A 35 -6.11 -3.96 -23.04
C HIS A 35 -4.70 -4.45 -23.39
N SER A 36 -4.22 -4.17 -24.61
CA SER A 36 -2.88 -4.56 -25.06
C SER A 36 -1.74 -3.91 -24.28
N GLN A 37 -1.97 -2.75 -23.66
CA GLN A 37 -0.97 -2.04 -22.84
C GLN A 37 -0.91 -2.51 -21.39
N THR A 38 -1.88 -3.33 -20.95
CA THR A 38 -1.98 -3.81 -19.57
C THR A 38 -1.97 -5.33 -19.45
N ASP A 39 -2.08 -6.04 -20.57
CA ASP A 39 -2.17 -7.49 -20.61
C ASP A 39 -0.81 -8.11 -20.95
N PHE A 40 -0.19 -8.70 -19.94
CA PHE A 40 1.13 -9.32 -20.05
C PHE A 40 1.12 -10.60 -20.91
N SER A 41 -0.05 -11.19 -21.20
CA SER A 41 -0.14 -12.37 -22.07
C SER A 41 0.35 -12.10 -23.50
N TYR A 42 0.25 -10.84 -23.96
CA TYR A 42 0.75 -10.44 -25.28
C TYR A 42 2.25 -10.18 -25.33
N LEU A 43 2.94 -10.08 -24.19
CA LEU A 43 4.40 -9.87 -24.16
C LEU A 43 5.14 -11.17 -24.50
N ARG A 44 5.94 -11.12 -25.57
CA ARG A 44 6.86 -12.21 -25.94
C ARG A 44 8.13 -12.14 -25.11
N LEU A 45 8.05 -12.65 -23.88
CA LEU A 45 9.22 -12.84 -23.01
C LEU A 45 9.86 -14.22 -23.26
N PRO A 46 11.20 -14.32 -23.33
CA PRO A 46 11.93 -15.59 -23.33
C PRO A 46 11.60 -16.43 -22.10
N ASN A 47 11.58 -17.76 -22.26
CA ASN A 47 11.51 -18.69 -21.13
C ASN A 47 12.92 -19.00 -20.64
N ASP A 48 13.43 -18.17 -19.73
CA ASP A 48 14.81 -18.31 -19.21
C ASP A 48 14.90 -19.30 -18.04
N ASN A 49 13.85 -20.09 -17.74
CA ASN A 49 13.77 -21.02 -16.61
C ASN A 49 14.25 -20.39 -15.29
N LEU A 50 13.86 -19.14 -15.02
CA LEU A 50 14.23 -18.47 -13.77
C LEU A 50 13.47 -19.08 -12.60
N PRO A 51 14.08 -19.18 -11.40
CA PRO A 51 13.42 -19.78 -10.25
C PRO A 51 12.16 -19.00 -9.83
N GLU A 52 11.16 -19.69 -9.32
CA GLU A 52 9.93 -19.06 -8.78
C GLU A 52 10.26 -18.04 -7.70
N LEU A 53 9.48 -16.95 -7.64
CA LEU A 53 9.63 -15.88 -6.64
C LEU A 53 8.75 -16.10 -5.40
N THR A 54 7.70 -16.90 -5.52
CA THR A 54 6.82 -17.25 -4.42
C THR A 54 7.57 -18.12 -3.41
N GLN A 55 7.53 -17.72 -2.13
CA GLN A 55 8.07 -18.57 -1.06
C GLN A 55 7.20 -19.83 -0.93
N THR A 56 7.80 -20.98 -1.23
CA THR A 56 7.14 -22.30 -1.12
C THR A 56 7.06 -22.81 0.32
N ASN A 57 7.86 -22.25 1.23
CA ASN A 57 7.90 -22.62 2.64
C ASN A 57 7.55 -21.41 3.50
N LEU A 58 6.26 -21.12 3.64
CA LEU A 58 5.80 -20.15 4.63
C LEU A 58 5.99 -20.74 6.02
N GLU A 59 6.68 -19.98 6.87
CA GLU A 59 7.01 -20.39 8.23
C GLU A 59 5.74 -20.61 9.08
N GLU A 60 5.77 -21.61 9.96
CA GLU A 60 4.69 -21.81 10.92
C GLU A 60 4.63 -20.66 11.94
N LEU A 61 3.42 -20.19 12.20
CA LEU A 61 3.12 -19.12 13.13
C LEU A 61 2.48 -19.70 14.40
N PRO A 62 2.80 -19.17 15.59
CA PRO A 62 2.29 -19.72 16.83
C PRO A 62 0.81 -19.39 17.04
N ASP A 63 0.03 -20.40 17.40
CA ASP A 63 -1.39 -20.22 17.76
C ASP A 63 -1.56 -19.69 19.21
N SER A 64 -0.60 -19.96 20.09
CA SER A 64 -0.61 -19.57 21.50
C SER A 64 0.71 -18.90 21.93
N GLY A 65 0.70 -18.23 23.08
CA GLY A 65 1.85 -17.49 23.59
C GLY A 65 1.47 -16.10 24.10
N LEU A 66 2.43 -15.45 24.75
CA LEU A 66 2.29 -14.05 25.18
C LEU A 66 2.42 -13.11 23.98
N ASP A 67 1.63 -12.05 23.99
CA ASP A 67 1.75 -11.01 22.98
C ASP A 67 3.02 -10.19 23.23
N LYS A 68 3.88 -10.13 22.21
CA LYS A 68 5.12 -9.34 22.16
C LYS A 68 4.87 -7.92 21.64
N ILE A 69 3.82 -7.74 20.85
CA ILE A 69 3.31 -6.45 20.35
C ILE A 69 1.93 -6.22 20.97
N PRO A 70 1.63 -5.01 21.51
CA PRO A 70 0.31 -4.68 22.05
C PRO A 70 -0.83 -4.89 21.04
N ARG A 71 -1.99 -5.34 21.51
CA ARG A 71 -3.23 -5.47 20.72
C ARG A 71 -3.87 -4.10 20.49
N ILE A 72 -3.21 -3.25 19.72
CA ILE A 72 -3.68 -1.90 19.40
C ILE A 72 -3.58 -1.71 17.88
N ILE A 73 -4.69 -1.35 17.24
CA ILE A 73 -4.74 -0.97 15.84
C ILE A 73 -4.69 0.55 15.77
N HIS A 74 -3.82 1.09 14.91
CA HIS A 74 -3.73 2.50 14.61
C HIS A 74 -4.01 2.74 13.13
N GLN A 75 -5.04 3.53 12.83
CA GLN A 75 -5.30 4.05 11.48
C GLN A 75 -5.40 5.58 11.51
N THR A 76 -5.12 6.23 10.39
CA THR A 76 -5.05 7.69 10.32
C THR A 76 -5.86 8.23 9.15
N TRP A 77 -6.45 9.40 9.34
CA TRP A 77 -7.11 10.15 8.28
C TRP A 77 -7.06 11.64 8.57
N LYS A 78 -7.47 12.45 7.61
CA LYS A 78 -7.48 13.91 7.75
C LYS A 78 -8.38 14.37 8.90
N THR A 79 -9.58 13.81 8.97
CA THR A 79 -10.61 14.14 9.97
C THR A 79 -11.26 12.88 10.53
N ALA A 80 -12.16 13.04 11.50
CA ALA A 80 -12.95 11.93 12.01
C ALA A 80 -14.02 11.42 11.02
N ASP A 81 -14.26 12.14 9.91
CA ASP A 81 -15.27 11.79 8.91
C ASP A 81 -14.61 11.16 7.67
N ILE A 82 -14.91 9.89 7.47
CA ILE A 82 -14.20 9.02 6.53
C ILE A 82 -15.03 8.80 5.27
N PRO A 83 -14.43 8.91 4.07
CA PRO A 83 -15.11 8.58 2.82
C PRO A 83 -15.64 7.15 2.79
N ASP A 84 -16.79 6.95 2.17
CA ASP A 84 -17.51 5.68 2.16
C ASP A 84 -16.66 4.49 1.66
N LEU A 85 -15.76 4.77 0.71
CA LEU A 85 -14.83 3.79 0.13
C LEU A 85 -14.01 2.99 1.16
N TYR A 86 -13.65 3.59 2.30
CA TYR A 86 -12.77 2.93 3.29
C TYR A 86 -13.54 2.15 4.35
N ILE A 87 -14.86 2.27 4.39
CA ILE A 87 -15.62 1.89 5.59
C ILE A 87 -15.63 0.39 5.80
N ASP A 88 -15.76 -0.40 4.73
CA ASP A 88 -15.76 -1.85 4.86
C ASP A 88 -14.37 -2.38 5.25
N TRP A 89 -13.30 -1.72 4.82
CA TRP A 89 -11.93 -2.07 5.22
C TRP A 89 -11.68 -1.74 6.69
N ILE A 90 -12.09 -0.57 7.17
CA ILE A 90 -12.04 -0.22 8.60
C ILE A 90 -12.83 -1.23 9.44
N LYS A 91 -14.04 -1.59 9.00
CA LYS A 91 -14.87 -2.58 9.70
C LYS A 91 -14.19 -3.94 9.77
N SER A 92 -13.52 -4.38 8.69
CA SER A 92 -12.82 -5.67 8.68
C SER A 92 -11.76 -5.76 9.80
N TRP A 93 -11.03 -4.67 10.08
CA TRP A 93 -10.08 -4.60 11.18
C TRP A 93 -10.75 -4.73 12.55
N HIS A 94 -11.86 -4.02 12.76
CA HIS A 94 -12.60 -4.06 14.01
C HIS A 94 -13.27 -5.42 14.24
N THR A 95 -13.91 -5.99 13.22
CA THR A 95 -14.66 -7.24 13.33
C THR A 95 -13.76 -8.45 13.52
N LEU A 96 -12.60 -8.50 12.84
CA LEU A 96 -11.66 -9.63 12.93
C LEU A 96 -10.69 -9.55 14.12
N ASN A 97 -10.67 -8.43 14.85
CA ASN A 97 -9.84 -8.24 16.04
C ASN A 97 -10.68 -7.61 17.18
N PRO A 98 -11.77 -8.26 17.63
CA PRO A 98 -12.75 -7.67 18.53
C PRO A 98 -12.20 -7.36 19.93
N ASP A 99 -11.11 -8.01 20.32
CA ASP A 99 -10.42 -7.85 21.61
C ASP A 99 -9.26 -6.85 21.55
N TRP A 100 -9.03 -6.20 20.39
CA TRP A 100 -7.97 -5.21 20.22
C TRP A 100 -8.53 -3.81 20.47
N GLU A 101 -7.69 -2.94 21.04
CA GLU A 101 -7.99 -1.52 21.06
C GLU A 101 -7.88 -0.96 19.64
N TYR A 102 -8.78 -0.04 19.31
CA TYR A 102 -8.77 0.64 18.02
C TYR A 102 -8.57 2.14 18.24
N TRP A 103 -7.46 2.67 17.74
CA TRP A 103 -7.09 4.06 17.83
C TRP A 103 -7.13 4.71 16.44
N PHE A 104 -7.78 5.85 16.38
CA PHE A 104 -7.89 6.63 15.16
C PHE A 104 -7.28 8.01 15.35
N TRP A 105 -6.45 8.42 14.39
CA TRP A 105 -5.72 9.67 14.46
C TRP A 105 -6.14 10.59 13.32
N THR A 106 -6.58 11.79 13.69
CA THR A 106 -6.82 12.88 12.75
C THR A 106 -5.56 13.72 12.57
N ASP A 107 -5.51 14.60 11.57
CA ASP A 107 -4.40 15.56 11.41
C ASP A 107 -4.25 16.46 12.65
N GLU A 108 -5.38 16.94 13.20
CA GLU A 108 -5.42 17.81 14.39
C GLU A 108 -4.84 17.11 15.62
N ASN A 109 -5.36 15.93 15.95
CA ASN A 109 -4.99 15.20 17.16
C ASN A 109 -3.57 14.64 17.04
N THR A 110 -3.13 14.33 15.81
CA THR A 110 -1.75 13.98 15.49
C THR A 110 -0.79 15.12 15.81
N ARG A 111 -1.08 16.33 15.31
CA ARG A 111 -0.23 17.50 15.58
C ARG A 111 -0.18 17.82 17.07
N ALA A 112 -1.32 17.74 17.77
CA ALA A 112 -1.40 17.94 19.21
C ALA A 112 -0.54 16.94 19.99
N PHE A 113 -0.58 15.66 19.59
CA PHE A 113 0.27 14.63 20.16
C PHE A 113 1.77 14.93 19.99
N ILE A 114 2.20 15.32 18.77
CA ILE A 114 3.60 15.71 18.51
C ILE A 114 3.98 16.92 19.37
N ALA A 115 3.15 17.96 19.42
CA ALA A 115 3.44 19.16 20.21
C ALA A 115 3.61 18.85 21.70
N GLN A 116 2.82 17.92 22.25
CA GLN A 116 2.84 17.58 23.67
C GLN A 116 3.97 16.61 24.04
N LYS A 117 4.20 15.57 23.23
CA LYS A 117 5.12 14.46 23.57
C LYS A 117 6.49 14.61 22.93
N TYR A 118 6.58 15.27 21.79
CA TYR A 118 7.77 15.42 20.97
C TYR A 118 7.95 16.87 20.48
N PRO A 119 7.94 17.88 21.38
CA PRO A 119 8.00 19.29 20.98
C PRO A 119 9.25 19.62 20.14
N TRP A 120 10.35 18.88 20.33
CA TRP A 120 11.57 19.02 19.55
C TRP A 120 11.39 18.72 18.05
N PHE A 121 10.35 17.97 17.67
CA PHE A 121 10.06 17.60 16.29
C PHE A 121 8.96 18.48 15.66
N LEU A 122 8.25 19.28 16.47
CA LEU A 122 7.07 20.01 16.00
C LEU A 122 7.38 20.96 14.84
N ASP A 123 8.50 21.68 14.91
CA ASP A 123 8.91 22.59 13.82
C ASP A 123 9.17 21.84 12.52
N VAL A 124 9.80 20.66 12.57
CA VAL A 124 10.01 19.82 11.38
C VAL A 124 8.67 19.32 10.85
N PHE A 125 7.80 18.86 11.74
CA PHE A 125 6.49 18.32 11.41
C PHE A 125 5.59 19.35 10.71
N ASP A 126 5.53 20.57 11.23
CA ASP A 126 4.71 21.65 10.68
C ASP A 126 5.25 22.16 9.33
N ASN A 127 6.56 22.12 9.14
CA ASN A 127 7.20 22.59 7.90
C ASN A 127 7.24 21.55 6.78
N TYR A 128 6.71 20.33 6.97
CA TYR A 128 6.56 19.39 5.86
C TYR A 128 5.64 19.97 4.77
N PRO A 129 6.07 19.97 3.48
CA PRO A 129 5.28 20.57 2.41
C PRO A 129 3.99 19.78 2.14
N GLU A 130 4.08 18.46 2.07
CA GLU A 130 2.98 17.58 1.73
C GLU A 130 2.39 16.88 2.97
N PRO A 131 1.06 16.81 3.12
CA PRO A 131 0.41 16.11 4.23
C PRO A 131 0.82 14.64 4.40
N ILE A 132 1.14 13.94 3.29
CA ILE A 132 1.62 12.55 3.35
C ILE A 132 2.89 12.41 4.19
N ARG A 133 3.80 13.39 4.17
CA ARG A 133 5.04 13.31 4.98
C ARG A 133 4.76 13.39 6.48
N ARG A 134 3.71 14.13 6.86
CA ARG A 134 3.20 14.14 8.24
C ARG A 134 2.61 12.79 8.62
N ALA A 135 1.79 12.18 7.76
CA ALA A 135 1.22 10.85 8.02
C ALA A 135 2.30 9.75 8.05
N ASP A 136 3.29 9.81 7.17
CA ASP A 136 4.45 8.92 7.10
C ASP A 136 5.38 9.03 8.32
N SER A 137 5.62 10.24 8.81
CA SER A 137 6.45 10.43 10.01
C SER A 137 5.69 10.00 11.26
N MET A 138 4.42 10.37 11.39
CA MET A 138 3.61 10.13 12.58
C MET A 138 3.49 8.65 12.95
N ARG A 139 3.34 7.75 11.97
CA ARG A 139 3.26 6.29 12.21
C ARG A 139 4.46 5.75 13.00
N TYR A 140 5.65 6.35 12.87
CA TYR A 140 6.82 5.97 13.67
C TYR A 140 6.71 6.42 15.13
N PHE A 141 6.22 7.64 15.37
CA PHE A 141 6.01 8.16 16.72
C PHE A 141 4.89 7.40 17.45
N ILE A 142 3.79 7.11 16.77
CA ILE A 142 2.68 6.31 17.32
C ILE A 142 3.20 4.95 17.79
N LEU A 143 3.88 4.21 16.91
CA LEU A 143 4.39 2.88 17.24
C LEU A 143 5.47 2.91 18.32
N TYR A 144 6.31 3.95 18.37
CA TYR A 144 7.28 4.09 19.45
C TYR A 144 6.60 4.35 20.81
N GLU A 145 5.61 5.25 20.86
CA GLU A 145 4.94 5.65 22.12
C GLU A 145 4.00 4.57 22.66
N PHE A 146 3.22 3.92 21.79
CA PHE A 146 2.15 3.01 22.17
C PHE A 146 2.43 1.54 21.83
N GLY A 147 3.36 1.28 20.91
CA GLY A 147 3.45 -0.03 20.26
C GLY A 147 2.25 -0.25 19.34
N GLY A 148 1.85 -1.51 19.17
CA GLY A 148 0.67 -1.87 18.38
C GLY A 148 1.00 -2.12 16.91
N VAL A 149 -0.03 -2.06 16.08
CA VAL A 149 0.02 -2.21 14.63
C VAL A 149 -0.56 -0.96 13.98
N TYR A 150 0.27 -0.28 13.19
CA TYR A 150 -0.17 0.76 12.29
C TYR A 150 -0.59 0.13 10.97
N VAL A 151 -1.68 0.62 10.40
CA VAL A 151 -2.13 0.21 9.07
C VAL A 151 -2.86 1.35 8.33
N ASP A 152 -2.53 1.53 7.05
CA ASP A 152 -3.19 2.52 6.17
C ASP A 152 -4.69 2.18 5.96
N LEU A 153 -5.49 3.18 5.58
CA LEU A 153 -6.95 3.03 5.49
C LEU A 153 -7.43 2.14 4.35
N ASP A 154 -6.62 2.00 3.30
CA ASP A 154 -6.91 1.17 2.12
C ASP A 154 -6.46 -0.28 2.27
N MET A 155 -6.22 -0.72 3.50
CA MET A 155 -5.88 -2.09 3.85
C MET A 155 -7.09 -2.81 4.44
N GLU A 156 -7.55 -3.84 3.75
CA GLU A 156 -8.57 -4.76 4.23
C GLU A 156 -7.92 -5.86 5.08
N ASN A 157 -8.48 -6.14 6.24
CA ASN A 157 -8.05 -7.26 7.06
C ASN A 157 -8.77 -8.55 6.62
N LEU A 158 -8.01 -9.61 6.38
CA LEU A 158 -8.52 -10.92 5.96
C LEU A 158 -8.50 -11.95 7.10
N LYS A 159 -7.60 -11.79 8.07
CA LYS A 159 -7.50 -12.63 9.28
C LYS A 159 -6.73 -11.91 10.39
N SER A 160 -6.91 -12.34 11.64
CA SER A 160 -6.25 -11.70 12.78
C SER A 160 -4.72 -11.78 12.69
N LEU A 161 -4.05 -10.69 13.06
CA LEU A 161 -2.59 -10.62 13.19
C LEU A 161 -2.06 -11.24 14.49
N SER A 162 -2.94 -11.83 15.31
CA SER A 162 -2.58 -12.46 16.60
C SER A 162 -1.34 -13.37 16.53
N PRO A 163 -1.15 -14.23 15.51
CA PRO A 163 0.04 -15.07 15.43
C PRO A 163 1.35 -14.28 15.22
N LEU A 164 1.30 -13.15 14.50
CA LEU A 164 2.48 -12.29 14.27
C LEU A 164 2.89 -11.58 15.56
N ILE A 165 1.93 -11.02 16.29
CA ILE A 165 2.22 -10.28 17.53
C ILE A 165 2.72 -11.18 18.66
N LYS A 166 2.45 -12.49 18.61
CA LYS A 166 3.02 -13.48 19.54
C LYS A 166 4.44 -13.90 19.16
N LYS A 167 4.79 -13.80 17.87
CA LYS A 167 6.08 -14.25 17.36
C LYS A 167 7.13 -13.15 17.33
N TYR A 168 6.77 -11.96 16.88
CA TYR A 168 7.71 -10.88 16.62
C TYR A 168 7.51 -9.71 17.58
N TYR A 169 8.61 -9.05 17.95
CA TYR A 169 8.56 -7.78 18.68
C TYR A 169 8.49 -6.57 17.77
N CYS A 170 8.83 -6.73 16.49
CA CYS A 170 8.64 -5.71 15.45
C CYS A 170 8.64 -6.38 14.07
N PHE A 171 7.65 -6.05 13.24
CA PHE A 171 7.57 -6.47 11.85
C PHE A 171 7.25 -5.28 10.92
N LEU A 172 7.78 -5.36 9.70
CA LEU A 172 7.53 -4.40 8.62
C LEU A 172 6.92 -5.14 7.43
N GLY A 173 5.92 -4.53 6.80
CA GLY A 173 5.45 -4.99 5.51
C GLY A 173 6.52 -4.86 4.43
N GLN A 174 6.58 -5.81 3.50
CA GLN A 174 7.43 -5.74 2.32
C GLN A 174 6.61 -5.46 1.08
N GLU A 175 7.07 -4.52 0.26
CA GLU A 175 6.49 -4.22 -1.05
C GLU A 175 6.45 -5.48 -1.94
N PRO A 176 5.40 -5.68 -2.77
CA PRO A 176 5.39 -6.74 -3.77
C PRO A 176 6.67 -6.74 -4.60
N TYR A 177 7.34 -7.89 -4.71
CA TYR A 177 8.69 -8.00 -5.31
C TYR A 177 8.83 -7.26 -6.65
N VAL A 178 7.82 -7.34 -7.50
CA VAL A 178 7.86 -6.72 -8.84
C VAL A 178 7.93 -5.20 -8.80
N HIS A 179 7.37 -4.53 -7.78
CA HIS A 179 7.37 -3.08 -7.67
C HIS A 179 8.80 -2.51 -7.59
N PRO A 180 9.57 -2.76 -6.51
CA PRO A 180 10.86 -2.14 -6.34
C PRO A 180 11.89 -2.66 -7.35
N MET A 181 11.72 -3.88 -7.88
CA MET A 181 12.60 -4.43 -8.90
C MET A 181 12.52 -3.65 -10.21
N ILE A 182 11.29 -3.42 -10.68
CA ILE A 182 11.05 -2.77 -11.97
C ILE A 182 11.19 -1.25 -11.85
N ASP A 183 10.83 -0.66 -10.71
CA ASP A 183 10.89 0.80 -10.51
C ASP A 183 12.25 1.33 -10.11
N SER A 184 12.86 0.73 -9.10
CA SER A 184 14.01 1.33 -8.40
C SER A 184 15.21 0.39 -8.30
N ASN A 185 15.10 -0.84 -8.81
CA ASN A 185 16.08 -1.91 -8.62
C ASN A 185 16.48 -2.11 -7.14
N PHE A 186 15.49 -2.19 -6.26
CA PHE A 186 15.71 -2.45 -4.84
C PHE A 186 15.26 -3.86 -4.45
N GLU A 187 16.18 -4.64 -3.89
CA GLU A 187 15.83 -5.86 -3.16
C GLU A 187 15.21 -5.51 -1.81
N HIS A 188 14.17 -6.26 -1.44
CA HIS A 188 13.53 -6.25 -0.12
C HIS A 188 13.14 -4.85 0.37
N LEU A 189 12.26 -4.16 -0.37
CA LEU A 189 11.78 -2.83 0.01
C LEU A 189 10.74 -2.93 1.13
N PRO A 190 11.02 -2.43 2.36
CA PRO A 190 9.99 -2.29 3.38
C PRO A 190 9.03 -1.16 3.00
N ILE A 191 7.74 -1.37 3.19
CA ILE A 191 6.68 -0.38 2.99
C ILE A 191 6.07 -0.01 4.33
N ASN A 192 5.88 1.29 4.55
CA ASN A 192 5.41 1.83 5.81
C ASN A 192 3.89 1.75 5.98
N ALA A 193 3.14 1.19 5.01
CA ALA A 193 1.68 1.06 5.02
C ALA A 193 1.13 0.07 6.06
N ILE A 194 1.93 -0.89 6.50
CA ILE A 194 1.64 -1.74 7.66
C ILE A 194 2.92 -2.10 8.41
N MET A 195 2.89 -1.87 9.71
CA MET A 195 4.02 -2.13 10.61
C MET A 195 3.47 -2.44 11.99
N GLY A 196 4.09 -3.36 12.72
CA GLY A 196 3.69 -3.61 14.10
C GLY A 196 4.91 -3.80 14.98
N CYS A 197 5.00 -3.07 16.09
CA CYS A 197 6.16 -3.12 16.99
C CYS A 197 5.75 -2.96 18.45
N ARG A 198 6.57 -3.50 19.36
CA ARG A 198 6.44 -3.25 20.79
C ARG A 198 6.66 -1.78 21.08
N LYS A 199 6.07 -1.30 22.17
CA LYS A 199 6.35 0.04 22.70
C LYS A 199 7.85 0.21 22.93
N GLY A 200 8.38 1.37 22.55
CA GLY A 200 9.78 1.73 22.73
C GLY A 200 10.77 0.98 21.84
N HIS A 201 10.32 0.37 20.73
CA HIS A 201 11.20 -0.42 19.88
C HIS A 201 12.33 0.46 19.28
N PRO A 202 13.61 0.06 19.41
CA PRO A 202 14.76 0.87 18.99
C PRO A 202 14.79 1.22 17.50
N PHE A 203 14.25 0.37 16.62
CA PHE A 203 14.13 0.70 15.20
C PHE A 203 13.20 1.92 14.96
N MET A 204 12.08 2.03 15.69
CA MET A 204 11.19 3.19 15.56
C MET A 204 11.86 4.46 16.07
N LYS A 205 12.62 4.36 17.16
CA LYS A 205 13.44 5.46 17.67
C LYS A 205 14.47 5.93 16.64
N LEU A 206 15.15 4.99 15.99
CA LEU A 206 16.10 5.30 14.93
C LEU A 206 15.42 6.08 13.80
N LEU A 207 14.24 5.64 13.32
CA LEU A 207 13.51 6.37 12.28
C LEU A 207 13.18 7.79 12.75
N MET A 208 12.59 7.94 13.94
CA MET A 208 12.25 9.25 14.52
C MET A 208 13.43 10.21 14.56
N ASP A 209 14.60 9.73 15.00
CA ASP A 209 15.81 10.56 15.16
C ASP A 209 16.40 11.02 13.83
N GLN A 210 16.14 10.29 12.74
CA GLN A 210 16.70 10.58 11.43
C GLN A 210 15.79 11.47 10.58
N LEU A 211 14.48 11.51 10.85
CA LEU A 211 13.51 12.32 10.10
C LEU A 211 13.96 13.77 9.86
N PRO A 212 14.47 14.54 10.85
CA PRO A 212 14.89 15.92 10.62
C PRO A 212 15.95 16.09 9.52
N LYS A 213 16.80 15.08 9.29
CA LYS A 213 17.85 15.13 8.26
C LYS A 213 17.32 14.91 6.84
N PHE A 214 16.11 14.35 6.71
CA PHE A 214 15.49 13.98 5.45
C PHE A 214 14.25 14.84 5.15
N SER A 215 13.95 15.83 5.98
CA SER A 215 12.76 16.68 5.85
C SER A 215 12.70 17.48 4.54
N ASN A 216 13.88 17.83 4.00
CA ASN A 216 14.03 18.60 2.77
C ASN A 216 14.29 17.74 1.51
N MET A 217 14.14 16.42 1.60
CA MET A 217 14.28 15.56 0.40
C MET A 217 13.23 15.89 -0.65
N TRP A 218 13.59 15.86 -1.92
CA TRP A 218 12.66 16.22 -3.00
C TRP A 218 11.46 15.27 -3.08
N HIS A 219 11.69 13.96 -3.05
CA HIS A 219 10.63 12.96 -3.13
C HIS A 219 10.14 12.51 -1.74
N VAL A 220 8.82 12.37 -1.59
CA VAL A 220 8.16 11.87 -0.37
C VAL A 220 8.72 10.51 0.07
N LEU A 221 8.97 9.60 -0.89
CA LEU A 221 9.49 8.26 -0.60
C LEU A 221 10.85 8.28 0.11
N ASP A 222 11.71 9.24 -0.24
CA ASP A 222 13.06 9.41 0.33
C ASP A 222 13.06 10.25 1.61
N SER A 223 12.00 11.03 1.86
CA SER A 223 11.89 11.90 3.01
C SER A 223 11.41 11.17 4.25
N THR A 224 10.27 10.49 4.12
CA THR A 224 9.54 9.88 5.22
C THR A 224 8.97 8.50 4.87
N GLY A 225 8.95 8.16 3.57
CA GLY A 225 8.30 6.96 3.06
C GLY A 225 9.19 5.71 2.98
N PRO A 226 8.83 4.75 2.11
CA PRO A 226 9.51 3.46 1.97
C PRO A 226 11.02 3.52 1.70
N HIS A 227 11.53 4.47 0.91
CA HIS A 227 12.97 4.55 0.63
C HIS A 227 13.76 5.03 1.86
N PHE A 228 13.22 6.01 2.58
CA PHE A 228 13.73 6.45 3.88
C PHE A 228 13.80 5.27 4.85
N MET A 229 12.69 4.54 5.01
CA MET A 229 12.62 3.40 5.92
C MET A 229 13.58 2.27 5.50
N ARG A 230 13.71 2.01 4.20
CA ARG A 230 14.66 1.02 3.67
C ARG A 230 16.10 1.35 4.03
N LEU A 231 16.50 2.61 3.89
CA LEU A 231 17.86 3.05 4.19
C LEU A 231 18.21 2.69 5.64
N TRP A 232 17.33 3.04 6.57
CA TRP A 232 17.54 2.79 8.00
C TRP A 232 17.32 1.34 8.39
N PHE A 233 16.43 0.61 7.72
CA PHE A 233 16.30 -0.84 7.93
C PHE A 233 17.61 -1.56 7.55
N LYS A 234 18.21 -1.21 6.42
CA LYS A 234 19.51 -1.78 6.00
C LYS A 234 20.62 -1.45 6.99
N ASP A 235 20.67 -0.23 7.50
CA ASP A 235 21.64 0.15 8.53
C ASP A 235 21.39 -0.60 9.85
N TYR A 236 20.14 -0.69 10.28
CA TYR A 236 19.73 -1.38 11.49
C TYR A 236 20.02 -2.89 11.46
N LYS A 237 19.97 -3.53 10.28
CA LYS A 237 20.36 -4.94 10.13
C LYS A 237 21.83 -5.21 10.48
N LYS A 238 22.71 -4.20 10.49
CA LYS A 238 24.12 -4.35 10.90
C LYS A 238 24.28 -4.74 12.38
N TYR A 239 23.29 -4.45 13.23
CA TYR A 239 23.28 -4.90 14.63
C TYR A 239 23.05 -6.41 14.77
N ASN A 240 22.71 -7.11 13.68
CA ASN A 240 22.58 -8.57 13.60
C ASN A 240 21.61 -9.20 14.63
N TYR A 241 20.56 -8.47 15.02
CA TYR A 241 19.46 -9.06 15.80
C TYR A 241 18.72 -10.12 14.97
N ASN A 242 18.44 -11.26 15.61
CA ASN A 242 17.50 -12.24 15.11
C ASN A 242 16.09 -11.61 14.98
N ALA A 243 15.27 -12.09 14.05
CA ALA A 243 13.91 -11.58 13.81
C ALA A 243 13.00 -11.63 15.05
N GLU A 244 13.13 -12.66 15.89
CA GLU A 244 12.33 -12.84 17.11
C GLU A 244 12.93 -12.18 18.36
N HIS A 245 14.11 -11.57 18.24
CA HIS A 245 14.74 -10.84 19.33
C HIS A 245 13.92 -9.61 19.71
N GLU A 246 13.96 -9.15 20.96
CA GLU A 246 13.19 -7.98 21.42
C GLU A 246 13.52 -6.67 20.70
N ASN A 247 14.74 -6.59 20.14
CA ASN A 247 15.21 -5.48 19.31
C ASN A 247 15.29 -5.86 17.83
N GLY A 248 14.84 -7.06 17.46
CA GLY A 248 14.80 -7.58 16.11
C GLY A 248 13.71 -6.91 15.28
N THR A 249 13.89 -6.89 13.97
CA THR A 249 12.86 -6.43 13.04
C THR A 249 12.73 -7.44 11.92
N PHE A 250 11.53 -8.01 11.81
CA PHE A 250 11.19 -8.98 10.78
C PHE A 250 10.61 -8.27 9.56
N LEU A 251 11.15 -8.52 8.38
CA LEU A 251 10.55 -8.06 7.13
C LEU A 251 9.67 -9.20 6.62
N THR A 252 8.35 -8.97 6.56
CA THR A 252 7.41 -10.04 6.22
C THR A 252 7.51 -10.41 4.74
N PRO A 253 7.14 -11.65 4.37
CA PRO A 253 6.84 -11.96 2.98
C PRO A 253 5.79 -10.99 2.44
N PRO A 254 5.92 -10.50 1.18
CA PRO A 254 4.98 -9.53 0.63
C PRO A 254 3.56 -10.10 0.53
N GLU A 255 3.41 -11.41 0.30
CA GLU A 255 2.12 -12.10 0.15
C GLU A 255 1.28 -12.08 1.43
N TRP A 256 1.90 -11.81 2.59
CA TRP A 256 1.17 -11.69 3.84
C TRP A 256 0.32 -10.42 3.91
N PHE A 257 0.76 -9.33 3.26
CA PHE A 257 0.08 -8.04 3.39
C PHE A 257 -0.31 -7.39 2.06
N PHE A 258 0.44 -7.69 1.01
CA PHE A 258 0.32 -7.12 -0.32
C PHE A 258 0.22 -8.25 -1.36
N PRO A 259 -0.85 -9.06 -1.32
CA PRO A 259 -1.03 -10.19 -2.23
C PRO A 259 -1.23 -9.76 -3.69
N PHE A 260 -1.50 -8.48 -3.97
CA PHE A 260 -1.70 -7.95 -5.31
C PHE A 260 -0.77 -6.78 -5.64
N VAL A 261 -0.42 -6.67 -6.91
CA VAL A 261 0.34 -5.57 -7.50
C VAL A 261 -0.56 -4.33 -7.62
N ASP A 262 0.04 -3.14 -7.49
CA ASP A 262 -0.62 -1.86 -7.71
C ASP A 262 -1.11 -1.75 -9.16
N PRO A 263 -2.44 -1.65 -9.39
CA PRO A 263 -3.00 -1.58 -10.75
C PRO A 263 -2.48 -0.40 -11.57
N VAL A 264 -2.07 0.70 -10.92
CA VAL A 264 -1.56 1.89 -11.63
C VAL A 264 -0.20 1.62 -12.27
N LYS A 265 0.60 0.71 -11.70
CA LYS A 265 1.95 0.40 -12.18
C LYS A 265 1.96 -0.57 -13.37
N ILE A 266 0.87 -1.31 -13.59
CA ILE A 266 0.75 -2.36 -14.62
C ILE A 266 1.17 -1.88 -16.00
N LYS A 267 0.71 -0.69 -16.42
CA LYS A 267 1.06 -0.13 -17.74
C LYS A 267 2.55 0.17 -17.87
N ASP A 268 3.14 0.78 -16.84
CA ASP A 268 4.55 1.17 -16.84
C ASP A 268 5.45 -0.07 -16.78
N PHE A 269 5.06 -1.08 -16.01
CA PHE A 269 5.72 -2.37 -15.98
C PHE A 269 5.67 -3.07 -17.33
N HIS A 270 4.50 -3.10 -17.98
CA HIS A 270 4.37 -3.65 -19.33
C HIS A 270 5.31 -2.94 -20.31
N ALA A 271 5.36 -1.60 -20.27
CA ALA A 271 6.26 -0.82 -21.11
C ALA A 271 7.74 -1.12 -20.84
N LYS A 272 8.16 -1.27 -19.57
CA LYS A 272 9.54 -1.67 -19.22
C LYS A 272 9.86 -3.09 -19.65
N CYS A 273 8.97 -4.05 -19.37
CA CYS A 273 9.13 -5.46 -19.73
C CYS A 273 9.13 -5.69 -21.25
N SER A 274 8.51 -4.81 -22.04
CA SER A 274 8.62 -4.86 -23.51
C SER A 274 10.05 -4.66 -24.04
N LYS A 275 10.95 -4.09 -23.22
CA LYS A 275 12.39 -3.92 -23.51
C LYS A 275 13.24 -4.97 -22.80
N TYR A 276 12.73 -6.20 -22.69
CA TYR A 276 13.26 -7.29 -21.87
C TYR A 276 14.77 -7.48 -21.96
N ASP A 277 15.34 -7.50 -23.17
CA ASP A 277 16.76 -7.80 -23.37
C ASP A 277 17.70 -6.81 -22.68
N SER A 278 17.26 -5.55 -22.54
CA SER A 278 18.00 -4.47 -21.87
C SER A 278 17.93 -4.51 -20.34
N LEU A 279 17.09 -5.37 -19.76
CA LEU A 279 16.85 -5.44 -18.33
C LEU A 279 17.94 -6.26 -17.59
N LEU A 280 18.15 -5.91 -16.33
CA LEU A 280 19.01 -6.67 -15.42
C LEU A 280 18.38 -8.04 -15.08
N HIS A 281 19.19 -8.98 -14.60
CA HIS A 281 18.73 -10.36 -14.33
C HIS A 281 17.53 -10.44 -13.37
N HIS A 282 17.53 -9.71 -12.26
CA HIS A 282 16.41 -9.69 -11.30
C HIS A 282 15.16 -8.97 -11.87
N GLN A 283 15.34 -8.00 -12.78
CA GLN A 283 14.24 -7.32 -13.49
C GLN A 283 13.59 -8.24 -14.51
N LYS A 284 14.40 -9.02 -15.24
CA LYS A 284 13.93 -10.09 -16.13
C LYS A 284 13.07 -11.09 -15.37
N ARG A 285 13.52 -11.51 -14.18
CA ARG A 285 12.75 -12.37 -13.27
C ARG A 285 11.41 -11.75 -12.84
N ALA A 286 11.39 -10.47 -12.49
CA ALA A 286 10.16 -9.75 -12.16
C ALA A 286 9.18 -9.71 -13.35
N CYS A 287 9.68 -9.48 -14.57
CA CYS A 287 8.87 -9.47 -15.79
C CYS A 287 8.29 -10.84 -16.14
N GLN A 288 9.05 -11.93 -15.92
CA GLN A 288 8.54 -13.28 -16.11
C GLN A 288 7.43 -13.62 -15.10
N PHE A 289 7.66 -13.31 -13.83
CA PHE A 289 6.67 -13.52 -12.78
C PHE A 289 5.36 -12.77 -13.04
N ILE A 290 5.43 -11.47 -13.34
CA ILE A 290 4.20 -10.71 -13.57
C ILE A 290 3.44 -11.20 -14.82
N LYS A 291 4.15 -11.78 -15.81
CA LYS A 291 3.54 -12.41 -16.98
C LYS A 291 2.85 -13.73 -16.65
N GLU A 292 3.52 -14.62 -15.91
CA GLU A 292 2.97 -15.91 -15.51
C GLU A 292 1.68 -15.74 -14.68
N TYR A 293 1.70 -14.77 -13.78
CA TYR A 293 0.61 -14.51 -12.84
C TYR A 293 -0.34 -13.38 -13.28
N ASN A 294 -0.14 -12.83 -14.48
CA ASN A 294 -0.87 -11.67 -15.01
C ASN A 294 -1.06 -10.50 -14.00
N GLY A 295 -0.03 -10.20 -13.20
CA GLY A 295 -0.12 -9.18 -12.14
C GLY A 295 -0.64 -9.64 -10.79
N VAL A 296 -0.91 -10.94 -10.59
CA VAL A 296 -1.64 -11.45 -9.42
C VAL A 296 -0.87 -12.59 -8.73
N PRO A 297 -0.05 -12.31 -7.71
CA PRO A 297 0.43 -13.37 -6.82
C PRO A 297 -0.75 -14.20 -6.29
N SER A 298 -0.69 -15.50 -6.54
CA SER A 298 -1.76 -16.45 -6.24
C SER A 298 -1.66 -16.96 -4.80
N ASN A 299 -2.82 -16.91 -4.11
CA ASN A 299 -3.21 -17.62 -2.89
C ASN A 299 -3.43 -16.74 -1.63
N LEU A 300 -4.63 -16.15 -1.54
CA LEU A 300 -5.12 -15.41 -0.37
C LEU A 300 -5.15 -16.23 0.93
N LYS A 301 -5.03 -17.57 0.87
CA LYS A 301 -4.99 -18.43 2.06
C LYS A 301 -3.96 -17.96 3.09
N HIS A 302 -2.84 -17.43 2.63
CA HIS A 302 -1.75 -17.00 3.49
C HIS A 302 -1.73 -15.50 3.77
N ALA A 303 -2.51 -14.70 3.05
CA ALA A 303 -2.62 -13.26 3.25
C ALA A 303 -3.35 -12.93 4.56
N PHE A 304 -2.76 -12.07 5.37
CA PHE A 304 -3.39 -11.42 6.52
C PHE A 304 -4.21 -10.22 6.10
N THR A 305 -3.76 -9.50 5.08
CA THR A 305 -4.43 -8.29 4.60
C THR A 305 -4.42 -8.23 3.08
N ASN A 306 -5.20 -7.29 2.54
CA ASN A 306 -5.16 -6.88 1.16
C ASN A 306 -5.05 -5.36 1.05
N HIS A 307 -3.99 -4.87 0.40
CA HIS A 307 -3.81 -3.45 0.09
C HIS A 307 -4.54 -3.10 -1.22
N HIS A 308 -5.47 -2.15 -1.15
CA HIS A 308 -6.31 -1.75 -2.29
C HIS A 308 -5.68 -0.65 -3.17
N TRP A 309 -4.50 -0.13 -2.78
CA TRP A 309 -3.69 0.81 -3.56
C TRP A 309 -4.47 2.08 -3.95
N ILE A 310 -5.17 2.66 -2.97
CA ILE A 310 -5.91 3.89 -3.17
C ILE A 310 -4.95 5.08 -3.04
N HIS A 311 -4.49 5.53 -4.20
CA HIS A 311 -3.65 6.69 -4.39
C HIS A 311 -4.38 8.01 -4.11
N THR A 312 -4.75 8.25 -2.85
CA THR A 312 -5.52 9.43 -2.38
C THR A 312 -4.86 10.77 -2.69
N TYR A 313 -3.55 10.78 -2.92
CA TYR A 313 -2.78 11.96 -3.32
C TYR A 313 -2.85 12.25 -4.83
N PHE A 314 -3.29 11.29 -5.64
CA PHE A 314 -3.34 11.40 -7.11
C PHE A 314 -4.76 11.47 -7.69
N ILE A 315 -5.76 10.88 -7.02
CA ILE A 315 -7.10 10.71 -7.61
C ILE A 315 -8.18 11.19 -6.64
N SER A 316 -8.88 12.27 -7.00
CA SER A 316 -10.16 12.61 -6.38
C SER A 316 -11.25 11.66 -6.89
N ARG A 317 -11.38 10.47 -6.29
CA ARG A 317 -12.58 9.67 -6.51
C ARG A 317 -13.71 10.31 -5.71
N TYR A 318 -14.67 10.92 -6.40
CA TYR A 318 -15.90 11.41 -5.80
C TYR A 318 -16.72 10.23 -5.30
N SER A 319 -16.82 10.08 -3.98
CA SER A 319 -17.85 9.24 -3.38
C SER A 319 -19.18 9.98 -3.50
N LEU A 320 -20.21 9.30 -4.02
CA LEU A 320 -21.58 9.82 -4.04
C LEU A 320 -22.25 9.78 -2.66
N GLN A 321 -21.71 8.95 -1.75
CA GLN A 321 -22.17 8.87 -0.38
C GLN A 321 -21.40 9.85 0.51
N PRO A 322 -22.08 10.51 1.48
CA PRO A 322 -21.42 11.41 2.40
C PRO A 322 -20.43 10.64 3.30
N PRO A 323 -19.35 11.30 3.76
CA PRO A 323 -18.45 10.72 4.76
C PRO A 323 -19.19 10.30 6.02
N ARG A 324 -18.71 9.24 6.69
CA ARG A 324 -19.25 8.78 7.97
C ARG A 324 -18.23 8.97 9.08
N ASN A 325 -18.71 9.41 10.24
CA ASN A 325 -17.85 9.59 11.39
C ASN A 325 -17.30 8.24 11.89
N ILE A 326 -16.03 8.19 12.29
CA ILE A 326 -15.37 6.97 12.77
C ILE A 326 -16.10 6.31 13.93
N HIS A 327 -16.71 7.07 14.84
CA HIS A 327 -17.49 6.51 15.95
C HIS A 327 -18.74 5.74 15.49
N SER A 328 -19.26 6.02 14.29
CA SER A 328 -20.37 5.24 13.71
C SER A 328 -19.91 3.92 13.09
N ILE A 329 -18.62 3.79 12.79
CA ILE A 329 -18.02 2.61 12.15
C ILE A 329 -17.42 1.69 13.21
N VAL A 330 -16.68 2.27 14.17
CA VAL A 330 -16.04 1.60 15.29
C VAL A 330 -16.48 2.32 16.58
N PRO A 331 -17.57 1.92 17.23
CA PRO A 331 -18.11 2.63 18.39
C PRO A 331 -17.12 2.77 19.57
N SER A 332 -16.23 1.80 19.73
CA SER A 332 -15.20 1.77 20.78
C SER A 332 -13.91 2.52 20.43
N VAL A 333 -13.87 3.22 19.29
CA VAL A 333 -12.66 3.93 18.83
C VAL A 333 -12.18 4.96 19.84
N LYS A 334 -10.86 4.95 20.07
CA LYS A 334 -10.16 5.96 20.84
C LYS A 334 -9.57 6.99 19.89
N ILE A 335 -9.74 8.27 20.21
CA ILE A 335 -9.08 9.39 19.54
C ILE A 335 -8.25 10.11 20.61
N TRP A 336 -6.99 10.38 20.31
CA TRP A 336 -6.08 11.08 21.23
C TRP A 336 -6.69 12.42 21.67
N LYS A 337 -6.67 12.73 22.95
CA LYS A 337 -7.04 14.05 23.47
C LYS A 337 -5.84 14.58 24.28
N PRO A 338 -5.31 15.77 23.94
CA PRO A 338 -4.14 16.34 24.61
C PRO A 338 -4.36 16.64 26.09
#